data_AF-A0A7L3AYT3-F1
#
_entry.id   AF-A0A7L3AYT3-F1
#
_cell.length_a   1.000
_cell.length_b   1.000
_cell.length_c   1.000
_cell.angle_alpha   90.00
_cell.angle_beta   90.00
_cell.angle_gamma   90.00
#
_symmetry.space_group_name_H-M   'P 1'
#
loop_
_entity.id
_entity.type
_entity.pdbx_description
1 polymer ?
#
loop_
_entity_poly.entity_id
_entity_poly.type
_entity_poly.pdbx_seq_one_letter_code
_entity_poly.pdbx_strand_id
1 'polypeptide(L)' 'KEPVIAVSIGIATLAMFSLLLSPYNKYLGMINWAMTYTYLVLLWDDGAMPDVPSHPCDKKGPSLE' A
#
# COMPACT_ATOMS: atom_id res chain seq x y z
N LYS A 1 -21.58 29.56 23.64
CA LYS A 1 -21.22 28.12 23.46
C LYS A 1 -20.77 27.98 22.01
N GLU A 2 -19.60 27.43 21.74
CA GLU A 2 -18.96 27.43 20.40
C GLU A 2 -19.13 26.05 19.73
N PRO A 3 -20.31 25.76 19.15
CA PRO A 3 -20.60 24.43 18.61
C PRO A 3 -19.69 24.08 17.44
N VAL A 4 -19.31 25.06 16.62
CA VAL A 4 -18.46 24.86 15.44
C VAL A 4 -17.07 24.37 15.84
N ILE A 5 -16.49 24.97 16.89
CA ILE A 5 -15.14 24.65 17.38
C ILE A 5 -15.14 23.26 18.04
N ALA A 6 -16.18 22.94 18.82
CA ALA A 6 -16.31 21.62 19.43
C ALA A 6 -16.43 20.49 18.37
N VAL A 7 -17.22 20.73 17.32
CA VAL A 7 -17.40 19.75 16.23
C VAL A 7 -16.12 19.59 15.41
N SER A 8 -15.43 20.68 15.07
CA SER A 8 -14.21 20.60 14.27
C SER A 8 -13.10 19.82 14.99
N ILE A 9 -12.92 20.04 16.30
CA ILE A 9 -11.97 19.28 17.12
C ILE A 9 -12.40 17.81 17.23
N GLY A 10 -13.69 17.54 17.40
CA GLY A 10 -14.22 16.17 17.45
C GLY A 10 -13.93 15.38 16.16
N ILE A 11 -14.13 16.01 14.99
CA ILE A 11 -13.83 15.37 13.70
C ILE A 11 -12.32 15.17 13.53
N ALA A 12 -11.50 16.16 13.85
CA ALA A 12 -10.06 16.08 13.71
C ALA A 12 -9.45 14.97 14.58
N THR A 13 -9.91 14.86 15.84
CA THR A 13 -9.46 13.79 16.75
C THR A 13 -9.90 12.42 16.26
N LEU A 14 -11.17 12.26 15.86
CA LEU A 14 -11.67 11.00 15.32
C LEU A 14 -10.90 10.55 14.08
N ALA A 15 -10.58 11.47 13.16
CA ALA A 15 -9.80 11.18 11.97
C ALA A 15 -8.39 10.67 12.31
N MET A 16 -7.68 11.32 13.24
CA MET A 16 -6.36 10.87 13.68
C MET A 16 -6.39 9.48 14.34
N PHE A 17 -7.34 9.24 15.24
CA PHE A 17 -7.45 7.94 15.89
C PHE A 17 -7.87 6.83 14.92
N SER A 18 -8.75 7.13 13.96
CA SER A 18 -9.17 6.17 12.93
C SER A 18 -7.98 5.70 12.09
N LEU A 19 -7.05 6.61 11.75
CA LEU A 19 -5.83 6.27 11.01
C LEU A 19 -4.84 5.41 11.81
N LEU A 20 -4.80 5.54 13.14
CA LEU A 20 -3.89 4.76 13.98
C LEU A 20 -4.46 3.40 14.38
N LEU A 21 -5.77 3.32 14.60
CA LEU A 21 -6.43 2.13 15.15
C LEU A 21 -7.01 1.20 14.09
N SER A 22 -7.26 1.70 12.87
CA SER A 22 -7.86 0.87 11.83
C SER A 22 -6.88 -0.17 11.28
N PRO A 23 -7.21 -1.48 11.33
CA PRO A 23 -6.38 -2.52 10.75
C PRO A 23 -6.29 -2.41 9.21
N TYR A 24 -7.20 -1.65 8.60
CA TYR A 24 -7.26 -1.48 7.15
C TYR A 24 -6.20 -0.52 6.58
N ASN A 25 -5.57 0.32 7.41
CA ASN A 25 -4.56 1.27 6.91
C ASN A 25 -3.31 0.59 6.36
N LYS A 26 -3.04 -0.66 6.77
CA LYS A 26 -1.98 -1.47 6.15
C LYS A 26 -2.20 -1.63 4.64
N TYR A 27 -3.44 -1.84 4.21
CA TYR A 27 -3.76 -2.06 2.79
C TYR A 27 -3.61 -0.79 1.95
N LEU A 28 -3.84 0.40 2.52
CA LEU A 28 -3.58 1.67 1.83
C LEU A 28 -2.11 1.77 1.37
N GLY A 29 -1.18 1.41 2.25
CA GLY A 29 0.24 1.32 1.91
C GLY A 29 0.49 0.27 0.83
N MET A 30 -0.04 -0.94 1.01
CA MET A 30 0.15 -2.04 0.05
C MET A 30 -0.36 -1.69 -1.36
N ILE A 31 -1.51 -1.03 -1.47
CA ILE A 31 -2.09 -0.59 -2.76
C ILE A 31 -1.17 0.43 -3.44
N ASN A 32 -0.66 1.40 -2.69
CA ASN A 32 0.23 2.41 -3.25
C ASN A 32 1.57 1.81 -3.72
N TRP A 33 2.08 0.80 -3.00
CA TRP A 33 3.29 0.07 -3.40
C TRP A 33 3.06 -0.85 -4.60
N ALA A 34 1.90 -1.48 -4.69
CA ALA A 34 1.55 -2.36 -5.80
C ALA A 34 1.24 -1.60 -7.10
N MET A 35 0.93 -0.30 -7.02
CA MET A 35 0.63 0.51 -8.19
C MET A 35 1.90 0.92 -8.96
N THR A 36 2.11 0.30 -10.12
CA THR A 36 3.25 0.56 -11.00
C THR A 36 2.98 1.74 -11.93
N TYR A 37 3.54 2.91 -11.60
CA TYR A 37 3.50 4.08 -12.49
C TYR A 37 4.64 4.12 -13.51
N THR A 38 5.65 3.27 -13.34
CA THR A 38 6.82 3.20 -14.20
C THR A 38 6.89 1.83 -14.84
N TYR A 39 7.37 1.77 -16.08
CA TYR A 39 7.64 0.50 -16.74
C TYR A 39 8.76 -0.25 -16.01
N LEU A 40 8.51 -1.51 -15.65
CA LEU A 40 9.48 -2.35 -14.98
C LEU A 40 10.55 -2.81 -15.99
N VAL A 41 11.80 -2.50 -15.70
CA VAL A 41 12.94 -2.94 -16.51
C VAL A 41 13.27 -4.38 -16.14
N LEU A 42 13.37 -5.25 -17.16
CA LEU A 42 13.77 -6.64 -16.96
C LEU A 42 15.20 -6.71 -16.44
N LEU A 43 15.40 -7.61 -15.48
CA LEU A 43 16.72 -7.88 -14.93
C LEU A 43 17.48 -8.85 -15.84
N TRP A 44 18.78 -8.63 -16.01
CA TRP A 44 19.64 -9.57 -16.72
C TRP A 44 19.82 -10.84 -15.89
N ASP A 45 19.52 -12.01 -16.44
CA ASP A 45 19.65 -13.29 -15.73
C ASP A 45 21.12 -13.76 -15.66
N ASP A 46 21.62 -13.97 -14.45
CA ASP A 46 22.96 -14.52 -14.17
C ASP A 46 22.94 -16.04 -13.92
N GLY A 47 21.76 -16.67 -13.99
CA GLY A 47 21.54 -18.09 -13.73
C GLY A 47 21.34 -18.45 -12.26
N ALA A 48 21.36 -17.48 -11.34
CA ALA A 48 21.26 -17.67 -9.90
C ALA A 48 20.12 -16.87 -9.24
N MET A 49 19.04 -16.57 -9.98
CA MET A 49 17.88 -15.82 -9.47
C MET A 49 16.60 -16.68 -9.40
N PRO A 50 16.40 -17.46 -8.33
CA PRO A 50 15.24 -18.33 -8.20
C PRO A 50 13.92 -17.58 -7.91
N ASP A 51 13.99 -16.37 -7.37
CA ASP A 51 12.90 -15.52 -6.91
C ASP A 51 12.31 -14.60 -7.99
N VAL A 52 13.08 -14.29 -9.03
CA VAL A 52 12.65 -13.44 -10.15
C VAL A 52 11.84 -14.30 -11.16
N PRO A 53 10.64 -13.85 -11.57
CA PRO A 53 9.87 -14.54 -12.61
C PRO A 53 10.48 -14.32 -13.99
N SER A 54 10.45 -15.35 -14.84
CA SER A 54 10.85 -15.23 -16.26
C SER A 54 9.68 -14.77 -17.13
N HIS A 55 8.45 -15.01 -16.69
CA HIS A 55 7.22 -14.62 -17.35
C HIS A 55 6.22 -14.02 -16.35
N PRO A 56 5.41 -13.00 -16.72
CA PRO A 56 4.46 -12.36 -15.80
C PRO A 56 3.41 -13.28 -15.18
N CYS A 57 3.09 -14.41 -15.83
CA CYS A 57 2.15 -15.41 -15.32
C CYS A 57 2.80 -16.51 -14.46
N ASP A 58 4.12 -16.44 -14.23
CA ASP A 58 4.77 -17.37 -13.32
C ASP A 58 4.26 -17.16 -11.89
N LYS A 59 4.20 -18.23 -11.10
CA LYS A 59 3.78 -18.15 -9.68
C LYS A 59 4.81 -17.48 -8.77
N LYS A 60 5.85 -16.90 -9.34
CA LYS A 60 6.98 -16.30 -8.62
C LYS A 60 6.80 -14.79 -8.55
N GLY A 61 7.25 -14.19 -7.47
CA GLY A 61 7.12 -12.76 -7.22
C GLY A 61 5.84 -12.38 -6.47
N PRO A 62 5.64 -11.08 -6.21
CA PRO A 62 4.49 -10.59 -5.45
C PRO A 62 3.18 -10.72 -6.27
N SER A 63 2.20 -11.40 -5.69
CA SER A 63 0.82 -11.48 -6.20
C SER A 63 -0.10 -10.49 -5.44
N LEU A 64 -1.27 -10.22 -6.02
CA LEU A 64 -2.29 -9.32 -5.46
C LEU A 64 -3.46 -10.06 -4.77
N GLU A 65 -3.28 -11.36 -4.51
CA GLU A 65 -4.22 -12.21 -3.75
C GLU A 65 -4.10 -12.02 -2.24
#